data_AF-A0A380SCZ2-F1
#
_entry.id   AF-A0A380SCZ2-F1
#
_cell.length_a   1.000
_cell.length_b   1.000
_cell.length_c   1.000
_cell.angle_alpha   90.00
_cell.angle_beta   90.00
_cell.angle_gamma   90.00
#
_symmetry.space_group_name_H-M   'P 1'
#
loop_
_entity.id
_entity.type
_entity.pdbx_description
1 polymer ?
#
loop_
_entity_poly.entity_id
_entity_poly.type
_entity_poly.pdbx_seq_one_letter_code
_entity_poly.pdbx_strand_id
1 'polypeptide(L)'
;MSQCIDSSSVMMKRPYRKGNPLTPAEKQQASIARKKITHKEIKVFVRKPLKEHLVELCEEAGLTQAELIENLIEREVVRKGRSVMG
;
A
#
# COMPACT_ATOMS: atom_id res chain seq x y z
N MET A 1 -48.59 -30.04 33.84
CA MET A 1 -48.38 -28.71 34.45
C MET A 1 -47.44 -27.94 33.54
N SER A 2 -47.92 -26.81 33.02
CA SER A 2 -47.23 -25.96 32.04
C SER A 2 -46.29 -25.01 32.76
N GLN A 3 -45.07 -24.83 32.25
CA GLN A 3 -44.25 -23.66 32.58
C GLN A 3 -43.72 -23.05 31.28
N CYS A 4 -44.33 -21.93 30.91
CA CYS A 4 -43.72 -20.92 30.05
C CYS A 4 -42.72 -20.14 30.89
N ILE A 5 -41.46 -20.11 30.46
CA ILE A 5 -40.43 -19.24 31.02
C ILE A 5 -40.20 -18.16 29.97
N ASP A 6 -40.84 -17.01 30.19
CA ASP A 6 -40.56 -15.77 29.48
C ASP A 6 -39.08 -15.40 29.71
N SER A 7 -38.21 -15.75 28.76
CA SER A 7 -36.86 -15.20 28.70
C SER A 7 -36.92 -13.88 27.94
N SER A 8 -37.37 -12.85 28.65
CA SER A 8 -37.24 -11.46 28.27
C SER A 8 -35.77 -11.11 27.98
N SER A 9 -35.58 -10.33 26.90
CA SER A 9 -34.32 -10.11 26.22
C SER A 9 -33.20 -9.57 27.10
N VAL A 10 -32.00 -10.15 26.98
CA VAL A 10 -30.76 -9.38 27.11
C VAL A 10 -29.97 -9.64 25.84
N MET A 11 -30.07 -8.72 24.86
CA MET A 11 -29.11 -8.68 23.76
C MET A 11 -27.73 -8.45 24.38
N MET A 12 -26.99 -9.53 24.65
CA MET A 12 -25.61 -9.44 25.10
C MET A 12 -24.84 -8.71 23.99
N LYS A 13 -24.51 -7.44 24.22
CA LYS A 13 -23.62 -6.68 23.35
C LYS A 13 -22.35 -7.53 23.17
N ARG A 14 -22.01 -7.85 21.92
CA ARG A 14 -20.81 -8.65 21.62
C ARG A 14 -19.62 -8.02 22.35
N PRO A 15 -18.86 -8.77 23.16
CA PRO A 15 -17.71 -8.21 23.85
C PRO A 15 -16.76 -7.64 22.79
N TYR A 16 -16.38 -6.36 22.97
CA TYR A 16 -15.47 -5.69 22.05
C TYR A 16 -14.15 -6.46 22.04
N ARG A 17 -13.88 -7.16 20.94
CA ARG A 17 -12.59 -7.77 20.68
C ARG A 17 -11.65 -6.65 20.24
N LYS A 18 -11.11 -5.90 21.21
CA LYS A 18 -9.88 -5.16 20.98
C LYS A 18 -8.81 -6.23 20.78
N GLY A 19 -8.63 -6.69 19.54
CA GLY A 19 -7.52 -7.55 19.19
C GLY A 19 -6.21 -6.88 19.59
N ASN A 20 -5.10 -7.61 19.53
CA ASN A 20 -3.80 -6.98 19.74
C ASN A 20 -3.53 -6.02 18.57
N PRO A 21 -3.54 -4.68 18.78
CA PRO A 21 -3.29 -3.76 17.69
C PRO A 21 -1.86 -3.97 17.19
N LEU A 22 -1.69 -4.09 15.87
CA LEU A 22 -0.35 -4.17 15.29
C LEU A 22 0.49 -2.98 15.76
N THR A 23 1.70 -3.27 16.19
CA THR A 23 2.73 -2.27 16.47
C THR A 23 3.04 -1.48 15.20
N PRO A 24 3.59 -0.26 15.30
CA PRO A 24 3.99 0.52 14.13
C PRO A 24 4.92 -0.26 13.18
N ALA A 25 5.83 -1.07 13.74
CA ALA A 25 6.73 -1.92 12.97
C ALA A 25 5.98 -3.01 12.19
N GLU A 26 5.05 -3.73 12.84
CA GLU A 26 4.25 -4.76 12.17
C GLU A 26 3.33 -4.18 11.10
N LYS A 27 2.78 -2.97 11.33
CA LYS A 27 2.01 -2.24 10.31
C LYS A 27 2.87 -1.90 9.09
N GLN A 28 4.09 -1.42 9.32
CA GLN A 28 5.06 -1.12 8.26
C GLN A 28 5.43 -2.38 7.48
N GLN A 29 5.77 -3.47 8.18
CA GLN A 29 6.09 -4.76 7.56
C GLN A 29 4.92 -5.31 6.75
N ALA A 30 3.69 -5.26 7.27
CA ALA A 30 2.50 -5.70 6.55
C ALA A 30 2.25 -4.84 5.29
N SER A 31 2.50 -3.52 5.36
CA SER A 31 2.41 -2.63 4.20
C SER A 31 3.44 -2.98 3.13
N ILE A 32 4.70 -3.19 3.54
CA ILE A 32 5.78 -3.61 2.63
C ILE A 32 5.47 -4.98 2.03
N ALA A 33 5.01 -5.94 2.83
CA ALA A 33 4.65 -7.28 2.37
C ALA A 33 3.55 -7.23 1.30
N ARG A 34 2.51 -6.42 1.48
CA ARG A 34 1.48 -6.21 0.46
C ARG A 34 2.03 -5.62 -0.82
N LYS A 35 2.89 -4.60 -0.74
CA LYS A 35 3.52 -3.97 -1.92
C LYS A 35 4.44 -4.93 -2.66
N LYS A 36 5.15 -5.81 -1.96
CA LYS A 36 6.07 -6.81 -2.54
C LYS A 36 5.39 -7.90 -3.37
N ILE A 37 4.08 -8.10 -3.19
CA ILE A 37 3.31 -9.07 -3.99
C ILE A 37 3.21 -8.59 -5.44
N THR A 38 3.00 -7.29 -5.64
CA THR A 38 2.74 -6.69 -6.96
C THR A 38 3.93 -5.91 -7.51
N HIS A 39 4.82 -5.40 -6.66
CA HIS A 39 5.93 -4.52 -7.06
C HIS A 39 7.27 -5.05 -6.52
N LYS A 40 8.33 -4.86 -7.30
CA LYS A 40 9.70 -5.17 -6.88
C LYS A 40 10.44 -3.89 -6.49
N GLU A 41 11.12 -3.91 -5.34
CA GLU A 41 11.86 -2.75 -4.84
C GLU A 41 13.11 -2.46 -5.68
N ILE A 42 13.32 -1.19 -6.03
CA ILE A 42 14.51 -0.71 -6.76
C ILE A 42 15.33 0.18 -5.82
N LYS A 43 16.58 -0.22 -5.53
CA LYS A 43 17.55 0.57 -4.76
C LYS A 43 18.62 1.11 -5.70
N VAL A 44 18.58 2.41 -5.97
CA VAL A 44 19.50 3.06 -6.91
C VAL A 44 20.09 4.33 -6.33
N PHE A 45 21.34 4.60 -6.69
CA PHE A 45 22.00 5.87 -6.44
C PHE A 45 22.04 6.67 -7.74
N VAL A 46 21.57 7.91 -7.68
CA VAL A 46 21.58 8.86 -8.80
C VAL A 46 22.42 10.09 -8.41
N ARG A 47 22.86 10.84 -9.41
CA ARG A 47 23.58 12.10 -9.17
C ARG A 47 22.68 13.07 -8.40
N LYS A 48 23.23 13.77 -7.41
CA LYS A 48 22.52 14.75 -6.57
C LYS A 48 21.60 15.71 -7.36
N PRO A 49 22.05 16.41 -8.41
CA PRO A 49 21.17 17.34 -9.14
C PRO A 49 20.00 16.64 -9.83
N LEU A 50 20.17 15.39 -10.28
CA LEU A 50 19.08 14.62 -10.86
C LEU A 50 18.05 14.20 -9.81
N LYS A 51 18.47 14.03 -8.55
CA LYS A 51 17.56 13.73 -7.45
C LYS A 51 16.70 14.94 -7.12
N GLU A 52 17.28 16.13 -7.12
CA GLU A 52 16.57 17.39 -6.90
C GLU A 52 15.51 17.61 -7.97
N HIS A 53 15.87 17.51 -9.26
CA HIS A 53 14.92 17.59 -10.35
C HIS A 53 13.83 16.51 -10.32
N LEU A 54 14.16 15.29 -9.88
CA LEU A 54 13.15 14.24 -9.73
C LEU A 54 12.09 14.64 -8.69
N VAL A 55 12.50 15.26 -7.58
CA VAL A 55 11.57 15.73 -6.54
C VAL A 55 10.70 16.86 -7.07
N GLU A 56 11.31 17.85 -7.75
CA GLU A 56 10.58 18.96 -8.39
C GLU A 56 9.51 18.44 -9.37
N LEU A 57 9.89 17.52 -10.27
CA LEU A 57 8.98 16.92 -11.24
C LEU A 57 7.85 16.12 -10.57
N CYS A 58 8.13 15.45 -9.46
CA CYS A 58 7.12 14.75 -8.67
C CYS A 58 6.11 15.73 -8.06
N GLU A 59 6.58 16.87 -7.54
CA GLU A 59 5.74 17.91 -6.95
C GLU A 59 4.86 18.59 -8.01
N GLU A 60 5.43 18.93 -9.18
CA GLU A 60 4.71 19.54 -10.29
C GLU A 60 3.65 18.62 -10.89
N ALA A 61 3.97 17.34 -11.08
CA ALA A 61 3.06 16.36 -11.68
C ALA A 61 2.06 15.78 -10.67
N GLY A 62 2.25 16.01 -9.36
CA GLY A 62 1.47 15.37 -8.30
C GLY A 62 1.66 13.85 -8.24
N LEU A 63 2.81 13.35 -8.69
CA LEU A 63 3.13 11.93 -8.77
C LEU A 63 4.13 11.54 -7.69
N THR A 64 4.05 10.31 -7.21
CA THR A 64 5.09 9.73 -6.37
C THR A 64 6.37 9.47 -7.18
N GLN A 65 7.50 9.41 -6.47
CA GLN A 65 8.79 9.08 -7.09
C GLN A 65 8.78 7.72 -7.80
N ALA A 66 8.01 6.76 -7.26
CA ALA A 66 7.86 5.44 -7.87
C ALA A 66 7.08 5.52 -9.19
N GLU A 67 5.93 6.18 -9.20
CA GLU A 67 5.09 6.35 -10.41
C GLU A 67 5.84 7.10 -11.51
N LEU A 68 6.61 8.14 -11.16
CA LEU A 68 7.42 8.85 -12.15
C LEU A 68 8.48 7.92 -12.76
N ILE A 69 9.12 7.08 -11.95
CA ILE A 69 10.11 6.11 -12.43
C ILE A 69 9.44 5.03 -13.30
N GLU A 70 8.27 4.52 -12.90
CA GLU A 70 7.48 3.57 -13.69
C GLU A 70 7.14 4.14 -15.06
N ASN A 71 6.58 5.35 -15.10
CA ASN A 71 6.28 6.07 -16.34
C ASN A 71 7.50 6.27 -17.24
N LEU A 72 8.66 6.62 -16.65
CA LEU A 72 9.91 6.76 -17.39
C LEU A 72 10.36 5.42 -18.00
N ILE A 73 10.26 4.34 -17.24
CA ILE A 73 10.62 2.99 -17.70
C ILE A 73 9.67 2.54 -18.82
N GLU A 74 8.36 2.70 -18.66
CA GLU A 74 7.35 2.33 -19.67
C GLU A 74 7.60 3.05 -20.99
N ARG A 75 7.78 4.38 -20.94
CA ARG A 75 8.10 5.19 -22.12
C ARG A 75 9.37 4.70 -22.82
N GLU A 76 10.41 4.36 -22.05
CA GLU A 76 11.67 3.84 -22.57
C GLU A 76 11.54 2.42 -23.17
N VAL A 77 10.67 1.59 -22.63
CA VAL A 77 10.36 0.25 -23.17
C VAL A 77 9.64 0.38 -24.51
N VAL A 78 8.61 1.23 -24.59
CA VAL A 78 7.86 1.53 -25.82
C VAL A 78 8.77 2.14 -26.88
N ARG A 79 9.61 3.13 -26.51
CA ARG A 79 10.57 3.77 -27.42
C ARG A 79 11.55 2.78 -28.03
N LYS A 80 11.89 1.71 -27.31
CA LYS A 80 12.77 0.62 -27.79
C LYS A 80 12.01 -0.48 -28.55
N GLY A 81 10.73 -0.27 -28.87
CA GLY A 81 9.90 -1.22 -29.62
C GLY A 81 9.57 -2.49 -28.84
N ARG A 82 9.72 -2.49 -27.52
CA ARG A 82 9.34 -3.62 -26.66
C ARG A 82 7.90 -3.37 -26.19
N SER A 83 7.07 -4.41 -26.25
CA SER A 83 5.72 -4.33 -25.69
C SER A 83 5.81 -4.42 -24.16
N VAL A 84 5.22 -3.45 -23.47
CA VAL A 84 5.00 -3.51 -22.02
C VAL A 84 3.75 -4.36 -21.82
N MET A 85 3.93 -5.65 -21.61
CA MET A 85 2.89 -6.54 -21.10
C MET A 85 3.18 -6.73 -19.61
N GLY A 86 2.47 -5.98 -18.78
CA GLY A 86 2.48 -6.03 -17.32
C GLY A 86 1.07 -6.13 -16.80
#